data_AF-A0A151FCJ7-F1
#
_entry.id   AF-A0A151FCJ7-F1
#
_cell.length_a   1.000
_cell.length_b   1.000
_cell.length_c   1.000
_cell.angle_alpha   90.00
_cell.angle_beta   90.00
_cell.angle_gamma   90.00
#
_symmetry.space_group_name_H-M   'P 1'
#
loop_
_entity.id
_entity.type
_entity.pdbx_description
1 polymer ?
#
loop_
_entity_poly.entity_id
_entity_poly.type
_entity_poly.pdbx_seq_one_letter_code
_entity_poly.pdbx_strand_id
1 'polypeptide(L)'
;MYRTISSTETNKEILDRDQKREWVYLEGRGKIVISIRDELEYKIGPMVAYETSRIFSIYSRKDYISEMRNSFLKIMGEIRDNFEDFRDRQMCFFKLKKALESARKESQVNPVLLELIICLFDTVKNLYSENLTIEHIATLETIIYYIDSRITETDVDEATEKLISAGLNPLPKLDGLAEIYKRQGEI
;
A
#
# COMPACT_ATOMS: atom_id res chain seq x y z
N MET A 1 -44.11 -31.05 1.08
CA MET A 1 -43.97 -30.55 -0.30
C MET A 1 -43.57 -29.08 -0.21
N TYR A 2 -42.38 -28.71 -0.68
CA TYR A 2 -41.82 -27.36 -0.53
C TYR A 2 -42.58 -26.30 -1.34
N ARG A 3 -42.60 -25.04 -0.86
CA ARG A 3 -42.54 -23.84 -1.72
C ARG A 3 -41.78 -22.70 -1.06
N THR A 4 -40.78 -22.24 -1.79
CA THR A 4 -39.73 -21.27 -1.45
C THR A 4 -40.20 -19.83 -1.64
N ILE A 5 -39.72 -18.94 -0.76
CA ILE A 5 -40.03 -17.52 -0.65
C ILE A 5 -39.25 -16.73 -1.71
N SER A 6 -39.94 -15.85 -2.45
CA SER A 6 -39.41 -15.04 -3.57
C SER A 6 -39.55 -13.54 -3.30
N SER A 7 -38.53 -12.96 -2.66
CA SER A 7 -37.78 -11.76 -3.05
C SER A 7 -38.44 -10.52 -3.71
N THR A 8 -39.74 -10.24 -3.59
CA THR A 8 -40.34 -9.17 -4.42
C THR A 8 -41.31 -8.16 -3.79
N GLU A 9 -41.75 -8.30 -2.54
CA GLU A 9 -42.81 -7.40 -2.02
C GLU A 9 -42.35 -6.35 -1.00
N THR A 10 -41.13 -6.41 -0.47
CA THR A 10 -40.65 -5.42 0.51
C THR A 10 -39.85 -4.26 -0.11
N ASN A 11 -39.53 -4.32 -1.41
CA ASN A 11 -38.64 -3.37 -2.09
C ASN A 11 -39.33 -2.46 -3.11
N LYS A 12 -40.67 -2.42 -3.15
CA LYS A 12 -41.40 -1.61 -4.15
C LYS A 12 -42.37 -0.55 -3.61
N GLU A 13 -42.62 -0.46 -2.31
CA GLU A 13 -43.49 0.58 -1.74
C GLU A 13 -42.77 1.78 -1.12
N ILE A 14 -41.42 1.83 -1.15
CA ILE A 14 -40.64 2.99 -0.69
C ILE A 14 -39.92 3.65 -1.87
N LEU A 15 -40.62 3.81 -2.99
CA LEU A 15 -40.03 4.37 -4.21
C LEU A 15 -40.92 5.38 -4.93
N ASP A 16 -41.95 5.92 -4.29
CA ASP A 16 -42.85 6.86 -5.01
C ASP A 16 -43.38 8.07 -4.23
N ARG A 17 -42.65 8.60 -3.24
CA ARG A 17 -43.01 9.91 -2.65
C ARG A 17 -41.91 10.92 -2.32
N ASP A 18 -40.62 10.61 -2.48
CA ASP A 18 -39.53 11.52 -2.05
C ASP A 18 -38.41 11.73 -3.08
N GLN A 19 -38.76 11.95 -4.36
CA GLN A 19 -37.78 12.33 -5.38
C GLN A 19 -37.76 13.83 -5.64
N LYS A 20 -36.96 14.54 -4.84
CA LYS A 20 -36.05 15.61 -5.30
C LYS A 20 -34.82 15.62 -4.38
N ARG A 21 -33.97 14.60 -4.53
CA ARG A 21 -32.59 14.62 -4.00
C ARG A 21 -31.69 15.10 -5.12
N GLU A 22 -31.30 16.37 -5.06
CA GLU A 22 -30.31 16.97 -5.95
C GLU A 22 -28.92 16.66 -5.36
N TRP A 23 -28.10 15.92 -6.08
CA TRP A 23 -26.71 15.64 -5.70
C TRP A 23 -25.83 16.74 -6.30
N VAL A 24 -25.34 17.65 -5.47
CA VAL A 24 -24.39 18.68 -5.89
C VAL A 24 -22.96 18.20 -5.58
N TYR A 25 -22.22 17.83 -6.61
CA TYR A 25 -20.77 17.63 -6.55
C TYR A 25 -20.07 18.99 -6.61
N LEU A 26 -19.16 19.25 -5.68
CA LEU A 26 -18.21 20.36 -5.77
C LEU A 26 -16.79 19.83 -5.65
N GLU A 27 -16.08 19.85 -6.77
CA GLU A 27 -14.62 19.75 -6.81
C GLU A 27 -13.99 21.02 -6.22
N GLY A 28 -12.94 20.84 -5.42
CA GLY A 28 -12.02 21.93 -5.05
C GLY A 28 -11.89 22.14 -3.55
N ARG A 29 -10.79 21.61 -2.99
CA ARG A 29 -10.12 22.02 -1.74
C ARG A 29 -11.02 22.18 -0.49
N GLY A 30 -11.12 21.09 0.28
CA GLY A 30 -11.04 21.14 1.75
C GLY A 30 -12.20 21.79 2.53
N LYS A 31 -13.37 21.13 2.54
CA LYS A 31 -14.28 20.91 3.69
C LYS A 31 -15.66 20.50 3.14
N ILE A 32 -16.21 19.38 3.60
CA ILE A 32 -17.59 18.98 3.31
C ILE A 32 -18.41 19.18 4.59
N VAL A 33 -19.43 20.04 4.52
CA VAL A 33 -20.45 20.22 5.55
C VAL A 33 -21.70 19.49 5.08
N ILE A 34 -22.12 18.46 5.81
CA ILE A 34 -23.36 17.73 5.54
C ILE A 34 -24.46 18.40 6.37
N SER A 35 -25.42 19.08 5.71
CA SER A 35 -26.65 19.54 6.36
C SER A 35 -27.65 18.38 6.35
N ILE A 36 -27.84 17.77 7.52
CA ILE A 36 -28.92 16.81 7.77
C ILE A 36 -30.13 17.65 8.18
N ARG A 37 -31.25 17.57 7.45
CA ARG A 37 -32.52 18.15 7.91
C ARG A 37 -32.98 17.38 9.16
N ASP A 38 -33.28 18.15 10.21
CA ASP A 38 -33.39 17.82 11.64
C ASP A 38 -34.38 16.73 12.12
N GLU A 39 -34.89 15.82 11.29
CA GLU A 39 -36.02 14.95 11.73
C GLU A 39 -35.78 13.43 11.69
N LEU A 40 -34.57 12.96 11.33
CA LEU A 40 -34.25 11.52 11.30
C LEU A 40 -33.13 11.07 12.24
N GLU A 41 -32.68 11.96 13.15
CA GLU A 41 -31.52 11.68 14.01
C GLU A 41 -31.72 10.58 15.05
N TYR A 42 -32.95 10.16 15.37
CA TYR A 42 -33.12 9.43 16.64
C TYR A 42 -33.04 7.90 16.61
N LYS A 43 -32.93 7.20 15.46
CA LYS A 43 -32.94 5.72 15.50
C LYS A 43 -31.95 4.97 14.61
N ILE A 44 -31.20 5.64 13.73
CA ILE A 44 -30.26 4.95 12.80
C ILE A 44 -28.83 5.56 12.87
N GLY A 45 -28.66 6.64 13.63
CA GLY A 45 -27.50 7.55 13.60
C GLY A 45 -26.10 6.97 13.89
N PRO A 46 -25.89 6.04 14.86
CA PRO A 46 -24.52 5.60 15.18
C PRO A 46 -24.00 4.52 14.23
N MET A 47 -24.87 3.59 13.83
CA MET A 47 -24.44 2.35 13.18
C MET A 47 -24.13 2.57 11.69
N VAL A 48 -24.95 3.36 10.99
CA VAL A 48 -24.71 3.72 9.59
C VAL A 48 -23.53 4.69 9.44
N ALA A 49 -23.35 5.63 10.39
CA ALA A 49 -22.19 6.53 10.41
C ALA A 49 -20.87 5.77 10.69
N TYR A 50 -20.91 4.76 11.56
CA TYR A 50 -19.76 3.91 11.82
C TYR A 50 -19.41 3.02 10.62
N GLU A 51 -20.39 2.41 9.96
CA GLU A 51 -20.15 1.59 8.77
C GLU A 51 -19.67 2.42 7.58
N THR A 52 -20.25 3.59 7.33
CA THR A 52 -19.80 4.47 6.23
C THR A 52 -18.39 5.03 6.46
N SER A 53 -18.05 5.43 7.70
CA SER A 53 -16.68 5.88 8.03
C SER A 53 -15.65 4.74 7.96
N ARG A 54 -16.04 3.52 8.37
CA ARG A 54 -15.20 2.33 8.26
C ARG A 54 -14.98 1.94 6.79
N ILE A 55 -16.02 1.98 5.97
CA ILE A 55 -15.92 1.74 4.53
C ILE A 55 -15.03 2.81 3.88
N PHE A 56 -15.25 4.10 4.16
CA PHE A 56 -14.44 5.20 3.61
C PHE A 56 -12.96 5.10 4.00
N SER A 57 -12.66 4.73 5.24
CA SER A 57 -11.27 4.50 5.68
C SER A 57 -10.60 3.30 5.00
N ILE A 58 -11.35 2.22 4.71
CA ILE A 58 -10.84 1.06 3.98
C ILE A 58 -10.58 1.41 2.50
N TYR A 59 -11.49 2.14 1.86
CA TYR A 59 -11.32 2.58 0.46
C TYR A 59 -10.11 3.51 0.33
N SER A 60 -10.01 4.53 1.18
CA SER A 60 -8.85 5.44 1.21
C SER A 60 -7.52 4.71 1.40
N ARG A 61 -7.49 3.63 2.18
CA ARG A 61 -6.28 2.85 2.41
C ARG A 61 -5.88 2.00 1.20
N LYS A 62 -6.85 1.35 0.56
CA LYS A 62 -6.60 0.54 -0.64
C LYS A 62 -6.11 1.42 -1.80
N ASP A 63 -6.68 2.60 -1.93
CA ASP A 63 -6.28 3.58 -2.94
C ASP A 63 -4.85 4.06 -2.66
N TYR A 64 -4.53 4.42 -1.41
CA TYR A 64 -3.17 4.77 -1.00
C TYR A 64 -2.14 3.68 -1.32
N ILE A 65 -2.41 2.41 -0.97
CA ILE A 65 -1.49 1.30 -1.26
C ILE A 65 -1.29 1.13 -2.77
N SER A 66 -2.36 1.29 -3.55
CA SER A 66 -2.31 1.21 -5.01
C SER A 66 -1.51 2.36 -5.62
N GLU A 67 -1.69 3.59 -5.12
CA GLU A 67 -0.91 4.76 -5.52
C GLU A 67 0.58 4.61 -5.19
N MET A 68 0.89 4.11 -3.99
CA MET A 68 2.26 3.81 -3.56
C MET A 68 2.92 2.79 -4.50
N ARG A 69 2.24 1.66 -4.79
CA ARG A 69 2.73 0.67 -5.75
C ARG A 69 3.00 1.30 -7.11
N ASN A 70 2.04 2.06 -7.65
CA ASN A 70 2.16 2.68 -8.97
C ASN A 70 3.31 3.69 -9.01
N SER A 71 3.53 4.43 -7.92
CA SER A 71 4.66 5.34 -7.77
C SER A 71 6.00 4.61 -7.85
N PHE A 72 6.14 3.49 -7.15
CA PHE A 72 7.35 2.67 -7.24
C PHE A 72 7.57 2.08 -8.64
N LEU A 73 6.53 1.52 -9.26
CA LEU A 73 6.61 0.99 -10.63
C LEU A 73 7.03 2.07 -11.63
N LYS A 74 6.54 3.29 -11.48
CA LYS A 74 6.97 4.42 -12.31
C LYS A 74 8.47 4.70 -12.14
N ILE A 75 8.97 4.73 -10.91
CA ILE A 75 10.40 4.94 -10.64
C ILE A 75 11.24 3.78 -11.23
N MET A 76 10.76 2.54 -11.12
CA MET A 76 11.44 1.39 -11.75
C MET A 76 11.50 1.52 -13.28
N GLY A 77 10.42 1.98 -13.90
CA GLY A 77 10.40 2.33 -15.32
C GLY A 77 11.45 3.38 -15.67
N GLU A 78 11.55 4.46 -14.89
CA GLU A 78 12.60 5.48 -15.08
C GLU A 78 14.02 4.88 -14.95
N ILE A 79 14.25 3.95 -14.02
CA ILE A 79 15.56 3.27 -13.87
C ILE A 79 15.87 2.40 -15.09
N ARG A 80 14.87 1.66 -15.60
CA ARG A 80 15.01 0.79 -16.78
C ARG A 80 15.29 1.61 -18.04
N ASP A 81 14.50 2.66 -18.28
CA ASP A 81 14.59 3.48 -19.48
C ASP A 81 15.94 4.21 -19.56
N ASN A 82 16.52 4.56 -18.42
CA ASN A 82 17.81 5.23 -18.31
C ASN A 82 18.94 4.28 -17.86
N PHE A 83 18.80 2.97 -18.08
CA PHE A 83 19.76 2.00 -17.54
C PHE A 83 21.18 2.22 -18.06
N GLU A 84 21.36 2.64 -19.31
CA GLU A 84 22.70 2.86 -19.88
C GLU A 84 23.36 4.16 -19.38
N ASP A 85 22.59 5.12 -18.88
CA ASP A 85 23.12 6.36 -18.32
C ASP A 85 23.37 6.19 -16.81
N PHE A 86 24.65 6.11 -16.42
CA PHE A 86 25.02 5.95 -15.02
C PHE A 86 24.45 7.03 -14.10
N ARG A 87 24.44 8.30 -14.54
CA ARG A 87 24.00 9.43 -13.71
C ARG A 87 22.51 9.41 -13.50
N ASP A 88 21.75 9.18 -14.56
CA ASP A 88 20.29 9.12 -14.50
C ASP A 88 19.83 7.86 -13.76
N ARG A 89 20.50 6.72 -13.98
CA ARG A 89 20.30 5.49 -13.20
C ARG A 89 20.51 5.73 -11.71
N GLN A 90 21.60 6.38 -11.32
CA GLN A 90 21.89 6.71 -9.92
C GLN A 90 20.83 7.64 -9.33
N MET A 91 20.41 8.67 -10.08
CA MET A 91 19.39 9.61 -9.64
C MET A 91 18.05 8.90 -9.40
N CYS A 92 17.58 8.09 -10.35
CA CYS A 92 16.32 7.36 -10.23
C CYS A 92 16.37 6.31 -9.11
N PHE A 93 17.50 5.63 -8.95
CA PHE A 93 17.69 4.68 -7.86
C PHE A 93 17.68 5.37 -6.48
N PHE A 94 18.23 6.58 -6.37
CA PHE A 94 18.12 7.38 -5.16
C PHE A 94 16.67 7.82 -4.87
N LYS A 95 15.89 8.18 -5.90
CA LYS A 95 14.45 8.44 -5.75
C LYS A 95 13.72 7.23 -5.16
N LEU A 96 14.03 6.02 -5.66
CA LEU A 96 13.45 4.78 -5.14
C LEU A 96 13.75 4.58 -3.65
N LYS A 97 15.02 4.74 -3.24
CA LYS A 97 15.44 4.64 -1.83
C LYS A 97 14.63 5.57 -0.93
N LYS A 98 14.48 6.83 -1.33
CA LYS A 98 13.68 7.82 -0.58
C LYS A 98 12.21 7.45 -0.51
N ALA A 99 11.63 6.99 -1.61
CA ALA A 99 10.23 6.61 -1.68
C ALA A 99 9.92 5.42 -0.76
N LEU A 100 10.79 4.41 -0.75
CA LEU A 100 10.71 3.26 0.17
C LEU A 100 10.88 3.68 1.63
N GLU A 101 11.79 4.61 1.93
CA GLU A 101 11.97 5.13 3.29
C GLU A 101 10.71 5.84 3.80
N SER A 102 10.05 6.64 2.97
CA SER A 102 8.78 7.29 3.30
C SER A 102 7.66 6.27 3.50
N ALA A 103 7.51 5.32 2.59
CA ALA A 103 6.49 4.27 2.69
C ALA A 103 6.64 3.43 3.96
N ARG A 104 7.88 3.17 4.41
CA ARG A 104 8.14 2.46 5.67
C ARG A 104 7.56 3.21 6.88
N LYS A 105 7.62 4.55 6.89
CA LYS A 105 7.08 5.38 7.98
C LYS A 105 5.54 5.35 7.98
N GLU A 106 4.94 5.26 6.81
CA GLU A 106 3.49 5.33 6.62
C GLU A 106 2.79 3.96 6.71
N SER A 107 3.51 2.85 6.45
CA SER A 107 2.96 1.48 6.42
C SER A 107 2.80 0.83 7.80
N GLN A 108 3.10 1.53 8.90
CA GLN A 108 3.09 0.97 10.26
C GLN A 108 1.77 0.31 10.71
N VAL A 109 0.67 0.62 10.03
CA VAL A 109 -0.68 0.12 10.36
C VAL A 109 -0.96 -1.25 9.72
N ASN A 110 -0.15 -1.73 8.76
CA ASN A 110 -0.26 -3.10 8.20
C ASN A 110 1.09 -3.79 8.39
N PRO A 111 1.23 -4.68 9.39
CA PRO A 111 2.51 -5.34 9.68
C PRO A 111 3.11 -6.10 8.50
N VAL A 112 2.29 -6.85 7.75
CA VAL A 112 2.74 -7.66 6.61
C VAL A 112 3.22 -6.77 5.46
N LEU A 113 2.47 -5.72 5.16
CA LEU A 113 2.90 -4.72 4.16
C LEU A 113 4.18 -4.00 4.60
N LEU A 114 4.26 -3.62 5.88
CA LEU A 114 5.45 -2.99 6.43
C LEU A 114 6.67 -3.90 6.27
N GLU A 115 6.52 -5.19 6.51
CA GLU A 115 7.59 -6.18 6.35
C GLU A 115 8.08 -6.27 4.90
N LEU A 116 7.17 -6.34 3.92
CA LEU A 116 7.54 -6.28 2.51
C LEU A 116 8.31 -4.99 2.17
N ILE A 117 7.84 -3.85 2.67
CA ILE A 117 8.49 -2.54 2.44
C ILE A 117 9.87 -2.49 3.09
N ILE A 118 10.05 -3.08 4.28
CA ILE A 118 11.37 -3.20 4.94
C ILE A 118 12.29 -4.08 4.10
N CYS A 119 11.81 -5.24 3.64
CA CYS A 119 12.56 -6.17 2.80
C CYS A 119 13.05 -5.51 1.49
N LEU A 120 12.17 -4.77 0.80
CA LEU A 120 12.52 -3.96 -0.36
C LEU A 120 13.52 -2.85 -0.02
N PHE A 121 13.29 -2.12 1.08
CA PHE A 121 14.17 -1.03 1.48
C PHE A 121 15.58 -1.52 1.80
N ASP A 122 15.73 -2.58 2.59
CA ASP A 122 17.03 -3.13 2.97
C ASP A 122 17.76 -3.69 1.75
N THR A 123 17.04 -4.35 0.83
CA THR A 123 17.58 -4.76 -0.48
C THR A 123 18.19 -3.59 -1.24
N VAL A 124 17.41 -2.53 -1.46
CA VAL A 124 17.80 -1.39 -2.29
C VAL A 124 18.87 -0.56 -1.58
N LYS A 125 18.77 -0.39 -0.26
CA LYS A 125 19.74 0.35 0.57
C LYS A 125 21.15 -0.24 0.42
N ASN A 126 21.25 -1.56 0.42
CA ASN A 126 22.51 -2.29 0.34
C ASN A 126 23.14 -2.34 -1.06
N LEU A 127 22.37 -2.01 -2.10
CA LEU A 127 22.80 -2.05 -3.49
C LEU A 127 23.35 -0.69 -3.96
N TYR A 128 24.40 -0.73 -4.75
CA TYR A 128 24.96 0.43 -5.46
C TYR A 128 24.43 0.48 -6.89
N SER A 129 24.26 1.69 -7.44
CA SER A 129 23.72 1.86 -8.78
C SER A 129 24.64 1.33 -9.89
N GLU A 130 25.96 1.26 -9.65
CA GLU A 130 26.89 0.57 -10.55
C GLU A 130 26.66 -0.94 -10.64
N ASN A 131 26.13 -1.57 -9.59
CA ASN A 131 25.97 -3.02 -9.48
C ASN A 131 24.56 -3.50 -9.84
N LEU A 132 23.68 -2.58 -10.26
CA LEU A 132 22.37 -2.94 -10.78
C LEU A 132 22.51 -3.67 -12.11
N THR A 133 21.76 -4.76 -12.25
CA THR A 133 21.55 -5.45 -13.52
C THR A 133 20.10 -5.26 -13.95
N ILE A 134 19.81 -5.46 -15.24
CA ILE A 134 18.44 -5.47 -15.75
C ILE A 134 17.59 -6.56 -15.05
N GLU A 135 18.20 -7.70 -14.72
CA GLU A 135 17.56 -8.77 -13.97
C GLU A 135 17.18 -8.32 -12.57
N HIS A 136 18.06 -7.62 -11.85
CA HIS A 136 17.73 -7.03 -10.54
C HIS A 136 16.54 -6.06 -10.64
N ILE A 137 16.50 -5.24 -11.69
CA ILE A 137 15.38 -4.31 -11.94
C ILE A 137 14.08 -5.07 -12.17
N ALA A 138 14.10 -6.11 -13.00
CA ALA A 138 12.93 -6.94 -13.27
C ALA A 138 12.43 -7.67 -12.01
N THR A 139 13.35 -8.18 -11.19
CA THR A 139 13.00 -8.80 -9.89
C THR A 139 12.36 -7.78 -8.96
N LEU A 140 12.95 -6.60 -8.79
CA LEU A 140 12.40 -5.54 -7.94
C LEU A 140 11.00 -5.10 -8.40
N GLU A 141 10.78 -4.93 -9.71
CA GLU A 141 9.45 -4.66 -10.24
C GLU A 141 8.44 -5.76 -9.89
N THR A 142 8.85 -7.02 -10.07
CA THR A 142 8.01 -8.18 -9.73
C THR A 142 7.61 -8.15 -8.26
N ILE A 143 8.54 -7.84 -7.35
CA ILE A 143 8.24 -7.74 -5.92
C ILE A 143 7.36 -6.54 -5.60
N ILE A 144 7.55 -5.41 -6.28
CA ILE A 144 6.66 -4.24 -6.12
C ILE A 144 5.21 -4.60 -6.48
N TYR A 145 4.96 -5.52 -7.41
CA TYR A 145 3.59 -5.98 -7.71
C TYR A 145 2.91 -6.72 -6.54
N TYR A 146 3.67 -7.26 -5.59
CA TYR A 146 3.13 -7.90 -4.39
C TYR A 146 2.52 -6.89 -3.41
N ILE A 147 2.81 -5.59 -3.58
CA ILE A 147 2.22 -4.52 -2.77
C ILE A 147 0.71 -4.45 -3.05
N ASP A 148 -0.07 -5.01 -2.13
CA ASP A 148 -1.53 -5.00 -2.15
C ASP A 148 -2.09 -4.87 -0.73
N SER A 149 -3.32 -4.36 -0.64
CA SER A 149 -4.10 -4.31 0.61
C SER A 149 -4.33 -5.68 1.27
N ARG A 150 -4.22 -6.77 0.51
CA ARG A 150 -4.49 -8.15 0.95
C ARG A 150 -3.23 -9.03 0.97
N ILE A 151 -2.05 -8.42 0.97
CA ILE A 151 -0.79 -9.15 1.08
C ILE A 151 -0.78 -10.05 2.33
N THR A 152 -0.22 -11.24 2.18
CA THR A 152 -0.09 -12.28 3.20
C THR A 152 1.38 -12.51 3.57
N GLU A 153 1.65 -13.18 4.68
CA GLU A 153 3.01 -13.55 5.09
C GLU A 153 3.69 -14.45 4.03
N THR A 154 2.94 -15.36 3.41
CA THR A 154 3.44 -16.20 2.31
C THR A 154 3.90 -15.37 1.12
N ASP A 155 3.20 -14.28 0.78
CA ASP A 155 3.61 -13.38 -0.28
C ASP A 155 4.95 -12.69 0.05
N VAL A 156 5.18 -12.35 1.33
CA VAL A 156 6.43 -11.76 1.81
C VAL A 156 7.58 -12.77 1.76
N ASP A 157 7.33 -14.02 2.15
CA ASP A 157 8.31 -15.10 2.07
C ASP A 157 8.73 -15.35 0.61
N GLU A 158 7.76 -15.51 -0.29
CA GLU A 158 8.01 -15.66 -1.73
C GLU A 158 8.80 -14.48 -2.30
N ALA A 159 8.45 -13.26 -1.90
CA ALA A 159 9.16 -12.07 -2.32
C ALA A 159 10.62 -12.09 -1.85
N THR A 160 10.84 -12.46 -0.60
CA THR A 160 12.18 -12.54 0.01
C THR A 160 13.03 -13.61 -0.68
N GLU A 161 12.48 -14.80 -0.93
CA GLU A 161 13.17 -15.87 -1.66
C GLU A 161 13.55 -15.46 -3.09
N LYS A 162 12.66 -14.76 -3.79
CA LYS A 162 12.95 -14.22 -5.14
C LYS A 162 14.08 -13.20 -5.15
N LEU A 163 14.13 -12.32 -4.15
CA LEU A 163 15.23 -11.36 -4.01
C LEU A 163 16.55 -12.08 -3.77
N ILE A 164 16.58 -13.03 -2.84
CA ILE A 164 17.77 -13.85 -2.54
C ILE A 164 18.22 -14.64 -3.78
N SER A 165 17.29 -15.25 -4.49
CA SER A 165 17.57 -16.02 -5.71
C SER A 165 18.14 -15.15 -6.84
N ALA A 166 17.78 -13.87 -6.87
CA ALA A 166 18.35 -12.88 -7.79
C ALA A 166 19.70 -12.32 -7.31
N GLY A 167 20.29 -12.84 -6.22
CA GLY A 167 21.55 -12.35 -5.66
C GLY A 167 21.43 -11.04 -4.88
N LEU A 168 20.21 -10.60 -4.57
CA LEU A 168 19.94 -9.41 -3.76
C LEU A 168 19.89 -9.79 -2.28
N ASN A 169 20.31 -8.86 -1.41
CA ASN A 169 20.34 -9.09 0.03
C ASN A 169 19.27 -8.27 0.76
N PRO A 170 18.09 -8.87 1.07
CA PRO A 170 17.01 -8.20 1.79
C PRO A 170 17.26 -8.04 3.29
N LEU A 171 18.37 -8.56 3.81
CA LEU A 171 18.69 -8.47 5.23
C LEU A 171 19.41 -7.16 5.56
N PRO A 172 19.13 -6.55 6.72
CA PRO A 172 19.91 -5.41 7.19
C PRO A 172 21.38 -5.83 7.33
N LYS A 173 22.31 -4.99 6.86
CA LYS A 173 23.73 -5.16 7.19
C LYS A 173 23.89 -5.03 8.70
N LEU A 174 24.26 -6.12 9.35
CA LEU A 174 24.58 -6.16 10.78
C LEU A 174 25.99 -5.61 11.01
N ASP A 175 26.24 -4.39 10.55
CA ASP A 175 27.47 -3.67 10.87
C ASP A 175 27.44 -3.32 12.36
N GLY A 176 28.29 -3.97 13.17
CA GLY A 176 28.42 -3.72 14.61
C GLY A 176 28.02 -4.85 15.55
N LEU A 177 27.39 -5.96 15.08
CA LEU A 177 27.18 -7.12 15.95
C LEU A 177 28.50 -7.75 16.41
N ALA A 178 29.48 -7.83 15.51
CA ALA A 178 30.83 -8.26 15.86
C ALA A 178 31.44 -7.40 16.98
N GLU A 179 31.10 -6.10 17.02
CA GLU A 179 31.56 -5.17 18.07
C GLU A 179 30.81 -5.37 19.39
N ILE A 180 29.51 -5.69 19.34
CA ILE A 180 28.70 -6.05 20.51
C ILE A 180 29.15 -7.39 21.11
N TYR A 181 29.38 -8.42 20.29
CA TYR A 181 29.91 -9.71 20.74
C TYR A 181 31.32 -9.59 21.30
N LYS A 182 32.17 -8.72 20.74
CA LYS A 182 33.50 -8.44 21.28
C LYS A 182 33.44 -7.76 22.66
N ARG A 183 32.46 -6.88 22.89
CA ARG A 183 32.22 -6.23 24.20
C ARG A 183 31.54 -7.16 25.22
N GLN A 184 30.78 -8.15 24.78
CA GLN A 184 30.11 -9.12 25.65
C GLN A 184 30.92 -10.40 25.92
N GLY A 185 31.97 -10.66 25.12
CA GLY A 185 32.93 -11.74 25.32
C GLY A 185 34.14 -11.38 26.20
N GLU A 186 34.18 -10.16 26.77
CA GLU A 186 35.16 -9.72 27.78
C GLU A 186 34.56 -9.79 29.21
N ILE A 187 33.93 -10.91 29.57
CA ILE A 187 33.55 -11.24 30.96
C ILE A 187 34.31 -12.49 31.39
#